data_AF-A0A9P6ATF6-F1
#
_entry.id   AF-A0A9P6ATF6-F1
#
_cell.length_a   1.000
_cell.length_b   1.000
_cell.length_c   1.000
_cell.angle_alpha   90.00
_cell.angle_beta   90.00
_cell.angle_gamma   90.00
#
_symmetry.space_group_name_H-M   'P 1'
#
loop_
_entity.id
_entity.type
_entity.pdbx_description
1 polymer ?
#
loop_
_entity_poly.entity_id
_entity_poly.type
_entity_poly.pdbx_seq_one_letter_code
_entity_poly.pdbx_strand_id
1 'polypeptide(L)' 'QSMLTLQHFLVRPKVLGLYRSAIRASKYIPDPHSRRETIAWIRSEFERNRDVEDIVRLSAFIS' A
#
# COMPACT_ATOMS: atom_id res chain seq x y z
N GLN A 1 20.59 -8.41 11.62
CA GLN A 1 19.37 -9.15 12.01
C GLN A 1 18.39 -8.12 12.57
N SER A 2 17.42 -7.68 11.78
CA SER A 2 16.37 -6.77 12.21
C SER A 2 15.34 -7.55 13.03
N MET A 3 15.31 -7.36 14.35
CA MET A 3 14.24 -7.90 15.19
C MET A 3 12.92 -7.27 14.73
N LEU A 4 11.97 -8.10 14.29
CA LEU A 4 10.60 -7.70 13.96
C LEU A 4 9.95 -7.09 15.22
N THR A 5 9.97 -5.76 15.32
CA THR A 5 9.36 -5.02 16.42
C THR A 5 7.83 -5.02 16.32
N LEU A 6 7.14 -4.83 17.45
CA LEU A 6 5.66 -4.72 17.52
C LEU A 6 5.07 -3.73 16.49
N GLN A 7 5.82 -2.66 16.19
CA GLN A 7 5.43 -1.67 15.18
C GLN A 7 5.26 -2.27 13.78
N HIS A 8 6.12 -3.22 13.37
CA HIS A 8 5.96 -3.92 12.09
C HIS A 8 4.63 -4.70 12.01
N PHE A 9 4.22 -5.31 13.12
CA PHE A 9 2.95 -6.04 13.20
C PHE A 9 1.73 -5.12 13.12
N LEU A 10 1.85 -3.88 13.61
CA LEU A 10 0.77 -2.89 13.54
C LEU A 10 0.69 -2.17 12.18
N VAL A 11 1.80 -2.01 11.49
CA VAL A 11 1.85 -1.32 10.18
C VAL A 11 1.28 -2.20 9.07
N ARG A 12 1.54 -3.51 9.09
CA ARG A 12 1.05 -4.45 8.06
C ARG A 12 -0.46 -4.41 7.83
N PRO A 13 -1.34 -4.48 8.85
CA PRO A 13 -2.78 -4.39 8.64
C PRO A 13 -3.22 -3.00 8.14
N LYS A 14 -2.54 -1.92 8.52
CA LYS A 14 -2.82 -0.56 8.03
C LYS A 14 -2.51 -0.43 6.54
N VAL A 15 -1.35 -0.91 6.10
CA VAL A 15 -0.94 -0.93 4.68
C VAL A 15 -1.92 -1.77 3.85
N LEU A 16 -2.32 -2.95 4.34
CA LEU A 16 -3.35 -3.77 3.68
C LEU A 16 -4.72 -3.08 3.62
N GLY A 17 -5.08 -2.33 4.66
CA GLY A 17 -6.28 -1.51 4.70
C GLY A 17 -6.27 -0.43 3.61
N LEU A 18 -5.15 0.30 3.51
CA LEU A 18 -4.94 1.34 2.50
C LEU A 18 -4.99 0.75 1.08
N TYR A 19 -4.30 -0.36 0.82
CA TYR A 19 -4.33 -1.06 -0.46
C TYR A 19 -5.77 -1.43 -0.87
N ARG A 20 -6.53 -2.05 0.04
CA ARG A 20 -7.93 -2.42 -0.24
C ARG A 20 -8.81 -1.20 -0.47
N SER A 21 -8.56 -0.10 0.23
CA SER A 21 -9.29 1.16 0.02
C SER A 21 -9.03 1.73 -1.38
N ALA A 22 -7.76 1.82 -1.79
CA ALA A 22 -7.36 2.32 -3.10
C ALA A 22 -7.97 1.48 -4.26
N ILE A 23 -7.95 0.14 -4.14
CA ILE A 23 -8.57 -0.76 -5.12
C ILE A 23 -10.10 -0.62 -5.17
N ARG A 24 -10.76 -0.28 -4.05
CA ARG A 24 -12.20 0.01 -4.07
C ARG A 24 -12.48 1.36 -4.74
N ALA A 25 -11.68 2.39 -4.45
CA ALA A 25 -11.80 3.70 -5.06
C ALA A 25 -11.64 3.63 -6.59
N SER A 26 -10.71 2.79 -7.09
CA SER A 26 -10.53 2.61 -8.54
C SER A 26 -11.74 2.01 -9.25
N LYS A 27 -12.70 1.39 -8.54
CA LYS A 27 -13.93 0.86 -9.16
C LYS A 27 -14.86 1.95 -9.66
N TYR A 28 -14.77 3.16 -9.10
CA TYR A 28 -15.58 4.31 -9.53
C TYR A 28 -15.08 4.96 -10.82
N ILE A 29 -13.92 4.53 -11.34
CA ILE A 29 -13.42 4.98 -12.64
C ILE A 29 -14.30 4.36 -13.74
N PRO A 30 -15.03 5.17 -14.54
CA PRO A 30 -15.97 4.65 -15.53
C PRO A 30 -15.25 3.96 -16.68
N ASP A 31 -14.15 4.55 -17.16
CA ASP A 31 -13.37 4.02 -18.27
C ASP A 31 -12.62 2.72 -17.87
N PRO A 32 -12.87 1.58 -18.54
CA PRO A 32 -12.24 0.31 -18.18
C PRO A 32 -10.72 0.29 -18.40
N HIS A 33 -10.20 1.06 -19.35
CA HIS A 33 -8.77 1.11 -19.63
C HIS A 33 -8.03 1.85 -18.52
N SER A 34 -8.46 3.07 -18.22
CA SER A 34 -7.97 3.91 -17.12
C SER A 34 -8.10 3.20 -15.77
N ARG A 35 -9.17 2.43 -15.56
CA ARG A 35 -9.34 1.62 -14.35
C ARG A 35 -8.27 0.54 -14.22
N ARG A 36 -7.96 -0.18 -15.31
CA ARG A 36 -6.92 -1.20 -15.32
C ARG A 36 -5.54 -0.60 -15.10
N GLU A 37 -5.25 0.51 -15.76
CA GLU A 37 -4.00 1.26 -15.61
C GLU A 37 -3.82 1.73 -14.16
N THR A 38 -4.86 2.32 -13.57
CA THR A 38 -4.85 2.76 -12.17
C THR A 38 -4.60 1.60 -11.21
N ILE A 39 -5.26 0.44 -11.41
CA ILE A 39 -5.03 -0.75 -10.57
C ILE A 39 -3.61 -1.27 -10.73
N ALA A 40 -3.06 -1.29 -11.95
CA ALA A 40 -1.70 -1.71 -12.21
C ALA A 40 -0.68 -0.78 -11.56
N TRP A 41 -0.91 0.54 -11.65
CA TRP A 41 -0.11 1.56 -11.00
C TRP A 41 -0.12 1.38 -9.46
N ILE A 42 -1.30 1.27 -8.85
CA ILE A 42 -1.46 1.03 -7.39
C ILE A 42 -0.67 -0.22 -6.99
N ARG A 43 -0.82 -1.35 -7.70
CA ARG A 43 -0.08 -2.57 -7.39
C ARG A 43 1.42 -2.37 -7.46
N SER A 44 1.90 -1.68 -8.49
CA SER A 44 3.32 -1.42 -8.68
C SER A 44 3.91 -0.53 -7.58
N GLU A 45 3.14 0.46 -7.09
CA GLU A 45 3.55 1.31 -5.96
C GLU A 45 3.68 0.51 -4.66
N PHE A 46 2.72 -0.36 -4.35
CA PHE A 46 2.79 -1.20 -3.16
C PHE A 46 3.88 -2.26 -3.25
N GLU A 47 4.15 -2.80 -4.44
CA GLU A 47 5.24 -3.75 -4.67
C GLU A 47 6.62 -3.07 -4.53
N ARG A 48 6.79 -1.86 -5.07
CA ARG A 48 8.01 -1.05 -4.89
C ARG A 48 8.33 -0.78 -3.42
N ASN A 49 7.30 -0.66 -2.59
CA ASN A 49 7.42 -0.41 -1.16
C ASN A 49 7.39 -1.69 -0.30
N ARG A 50 7.38 -2.88 -0.92
CA ARG A 50 7.28 -4.18 -0.22
C ARG A 50 8.52 -4.50 0.61
N ASP A 51 9.69 -4.12 0.10
CA ASP A 51 11.00 -4.39 0.72
C ASP A 51 11.52 -3.17 1.49
N VAL A 52 10.69 -2.14 1.67
CA VAL A 52 11.03 -1.01 2.54
C VAL A 52 10.89 -1.50 3.99
N GLU A 53 11.97 -2.08 4.50
CA GLU A 53 12.13 -2.47 5.91
C GLU A 53 12.22 -1.27 6.87
N ASP A 54 12.20 -0.04 6.33
CA ASP A 54 12.28 1.18 7.11
C ASP A 54 10.91 1.54 7.70
N ILE A 55 10.64 1.06 8.92
CA ILE A 55 9.51 1.49 9.77
C ILE A 55 9.37 3.02 9.80
N VAL A 56 10.50 3.73 9.75
CA VAL A 56 10.59 5.20 9.76
C VAL A 56 9.91 5.83 8.53
N ARG A 57 10.02 5.20 7.35
CA ARG A 57 9.32 5.68 6.14
C ARG A 57 7.83 5.35 6.20
N LEU A 58 7.47 4.19 6.75
CA LEU A 58 6.08 3.76 6.84
C LEU A 58 5.25 4.61 7.83
N SER A 59 5.84 5.12 8.92
CA SER A 59 5.14 6.05 9.82
C SER A 59 4.86 7.40 9.17
N ALA A 60 5.74 7.89 8.29
CA ALA A 60 5.57 9.17 7.60
C ALA A 60 4.41 9.17 6.57
N PHE A 61 4.00 8.00 6.07
CA PHE A 61 2.83 7.87 5.20
C PHE A 61 1.49 7.76 5.97
N ILE A 62 1.54 7.51 7.27
CA ILE A 62 0.36 7.24 8.11
C ILE A 62 0.04 8.43 9.04
N SER A 63 0.98 9.37 9.24
CA SER A 63 0.81 10.58 10.06
C SER A 63 0.29 11.77 9.28
#